data_AF-A0A9D8LNQ5-F1
#
_entry.id   AF-A0A9D8LNQ5-F1
#
_cell.length_a   1.000
_cell.length_b   1.000
_cell.length_c   1.000
_cell.angle_alpha   90.00
_cell.angle_beta   90.00
_cell.angle_gamma   90.00
#
_symmetry.space_group_name_H-M   'P 1'
#
loop_
_entity.id
_entity.type
_entity.pdbx_description
1 polymer ?
#
loop_
_entity_poly.entity_id
_entity_poly.type
_entity_poly.pdbx_seq_one_letter_code
_entity_poly.pdbx_strand_id
1 'polypeptide(L)'
;MQIVDLCPLHDPGGSTARTVAHFAVSFPSMKLSGFRLRARPNGTFIVAPPAIHGQRMANFDADLFRQINVAAEAAYQQRLDAHDRAQR
;
A
#
# COMPACT_ATOMS: atom_id res chain seq x y z
N MET A 1 -2.50 -12.39 8.14
CA MET A 1 -2.85 -11.07 7.56
C MET A 1 -2.37 -11.05 6.13
N GLN A 2 -3.16 -10.53 5.19
CA GLN A 2 -2.80 -10.48 3.76
C GLN A 2 -3.18 -9.13 3.14
N ILE A 3 -2.40 -8.71 2.13
CA ILE A 3 -2.74 -7.57 1.28
C ILE A 3 -3.61 -8.08 0.14
N VAL A 4 -4.77 -7.45 -0.04
CA VAL A 4 -5.77 -7.84 -1.04
C VAL A 4 -6.27 -6.60 -1.79
N ASP A 5 -6.96 -6.81 -2.92
CA ASP A 5 -7.50 -5.76 -3.79
C ASP A 5 -6.47 -4.69 -4.17
N LEU A 6 -5.21 -5.10 -4.38
CA LEU A 6 -4.16 -4.17 -4.72
C LEU A 6 -4.39 -3.60 -6.12
N CYS A 7 -4.60 -2.29 -6.17
CA CYS A 7 -4.82 -1.52 -7.38
C CYS A 7 -3.64 -0.55 -7.56
N PRO A 8 -2.70 -0.84 -8.47
CA PRO A 8 -1.61 0.09 -8.78
C PRO A 8 -2.19 1.33 -9.46
N LEU A 9 -1.62 2.48 -9.15
CA LEU A 9 -1.95 3.75 -9.77
C LEU A 9 -0.83 4.14 -10.71
N HIS A 10 -1.16 4.85 -11.79
CA HIS A 10 -0.15 5.44 -12.65
C HIS A 10 0.67 6.45 -11.84
N ASP A 11 1.99 6.41 -11.99
CA ASP A 11 2.88 7.34 -11.29
C ASP A 11 2.63 8.76 -11.83
N PRO A 12 2.12 9.70 -11.02
CA PRO A 12 1.88 11.07 -11.49
C PRO A 12 3.16 11.89 -11.65
N GLY A 13 4.33 11.36 -11.26
CA GLY A 13 5.58 12.13 -11.15
C GLY A 13 5.57 13.12 -9.97
N GLY A 14 6.74 13.68 -9.63
CA GLY A 14 6.87 14.75 -8.63
C GLY A 14 7.90 14.50 -7.52
N SER A 15 8.17 15.54 -6.72
CA SER A 15 9.26 15.60 -5.73
C SER A 15 8.88 15.16 -4.31
N THR A 16 7.64 14.72 -4.07
CA THR A 16 7.14 14.36 -2.73
C THR A 16 6.63 12.91 -2.65
N ALA A 17 6.35 12.42 -1.43
CA ALA A 17 5.83 11.07 -1.23
C ALA A 17 4.43 10.92 -1.83
N ARG A 18 4.28 10.02 -2.82
CA ARG A 18 3.09 9.93 -3.68
C ARG A 18 2.43 8.57 -3.60
N THR A 19 1.11 8.52 -3.68
CA THR A 19 0.37 7.26 -3.63
C THR A 19 0.53 6.52 -4.95
N VAL A 20 1.04 5.30 -4.88
CA VAL A 20 1.31 4.43 -6.06
C VAL A 20 0.40 3.21 -6.11
N ALA A 21 -0.30 2.91 -5.02
CA ALA A 21 -1.33 1.88 -5.02
C ALA A 21 -2.39 2.11 -3.94
N HIS A 22 -3.60 1.66 -4.21
CA HIS A 22 -4.63 1.42 -3.20
C HIS A 22 -4.70 -0.07 -2.88
N PHE A 23 -5.04 -0.40 -1.63
CA PHE A 23 -5.23 -1.79 -1.22
C PHE A 23 -6.13 -1.91 0.00
N ALA A 24 -6.50 -3.14 0.31
CA ALA A 24 -7.14 -3.51 1.57
C ALA A 24 -6.26 -4.53 2.34
N VAL A 25 -6.40 -4.54 3.66
CA VAL A 25 -5.76 -5.52 4.53
C VAL A 25 -6.82 -6.51 5.01
N SER A 26 -6.60 -7.79 4.74
CA SER A 26 -7.43 -8.89 5.20
C SER A 26 -6.85 -9.52 6.46
N PHE A 27 -7.67 -9.58 7.51
CA PHE A 27 -7.45 -10.31 8.76
C PHE A 27 -8.41 -11.50 8.83
N PRO A 28 -8.19 -12.49 9.71
CA PRO A 28 -9.04 -13.69 9.77
C PRO A 28 -10.55 -13.42 9.87
N SER A 29 -10.94 -12.34 10.55
CA SER A 29 -12.34 -11.99 10.83
C SER A 29 -12.78 -10.63 10.28
N MET A 30 -11.91 -9.90 9.58
CA MET A 30 -12.25 -8.56 9.08
C MET A 30 -11.39 -8.15 7.89
N LYS A 31 -11.90 -7.18 7.12
CA LYS A 31 -11.18 -6.53 6.03
C LYS A 31 -11.22 -5.03 6.21
N LEU A 32 -10.06 -4.39 6.19
CA LEU A 32 -9.94 -2.94 6.28
C LEU A 32 -9.51 -2.38 4.93
N SER A 33 -10.35 -1.55 4.34
CA SER A 33 -10.15 -0.96 3.01
C SER A 33 -9.64 0.48 3.09
N GLY A 34 -9.16 1.00 1.97
CA GLY A 34 -8.76 2.41 1.85
C GLY A 34 -7.32 2.70 2.29
N PHE A 35 -6.47 1.67 2.31
CA PHE A 35 -5.04 1.88 2.51
C PHE A 35 -4.39 2.39 1.23
N ARG A 36 -3.33 3.17 1.41
CA ARG A 36 -2.53 3.74 0.34
C ARG A 36 -1.08 3.34 0.54
N LEU A 37 -0.45 2.78 -0.49
CA LEU A 37 0.99 2.63 -0.53
C LEU A 37 1.59 3.90 -1.14
N ARG A 38 2.55 4.51 -0.45
CA ARG A 38 3.22 5.73 -0.92
C ARG A 38 4.69 5.48 -1.23
N ALA A 39 5.11 5.82 -2.43
CA ALA A 39 6.52 5.84 -2.81
C ALA A 39 7.14 7.17 -2.36
N ARG A 40 8.29 7.11 -1.70
CA ARG A 40 9.09 8.27 -1.27
C ARG A 40 10.18 8.58 -2.30
N PRO A 41 10.70 9.82 -2.34
CA PRO A 41 11.76 10.20 -3.28
C PRO A 41 13.05 9.38 -3.15
N ASN A 42 13.32 8.81 -1.97
CA ASN A 42 14.49 7.96 -1.70
C ASN A 42 14.30 6.49 -2.15
N GLY A 43 13.25 6.18 -2.91
CA GLY A 43 12.96 4.82 -3.38
C GLY A 43 12.30 3.90 -2.36
N THR A 44 12.03 4.36 -1.14
CA THR A 44 11.35 3.56 -0.11
C THR A 44 9.83 3.70 -0.18
N PHE A 45 9.12 2.75 0.42
CA PHE A 45 7.66 2.77 0.52
C PHE A 45 7.18 3.01 1.95
N ILE A 46 6.04 3.70 2.08
CA ILE A 46 5.31 3.81 3.33
C ILE A 46 3.81 3.63 3.14
N VAL A 47 3.20 2.83 3.99
CA VAL A 47 1.75 2.68 4.08
C VAL A 47 1.13 3.87 4.80
N ALA A 48 0.07 4.41 4.21
CA ALA A 48 -0.82 5.37 4.86
C ALA A 48 -2.16 4.68 5.17
N PRO A 49 -2.56 4.60 6.46
CA PRO A 49 -3.87 4.09 6.86
C PRO A 49 -5.04 4.88 6.23
N PRO A 50 -6.24 4.29 6.19
CA PRO A 50 -7.44 5.01 5.78
C PRO A 50 -7.66 6.23 6.67
N ALA A 51 -8.02 7.34 6.02
CA ALA A 51 -8.32 8.58 6.71
C ALA A 51 -9.56 9.23 6.09
N ILE A 52 -10.47 9.72 6.93
CA ILE A 52 -11.70 10.40 6.55
C ILE A 52 -11.70 11.75 7.28
N HIS A 53 -12.00 12.83 6.55
CA HIS A 53 -11.98 14.21 7.09
C HIS A 53 -10.69 14.57 7.86
N GLY A 54 -9.54 14.09 7.38
CA GLY A 54 -8.23 14.35 8.00
C GLY A 54 -7.92 13.48 9.22
N GLN A 55 -8.86 12.68 9.70
CA GLN A 55 -8.67 11.79 10.84
C GLN A 55 -8.31 10.38 10.38
N ARG A 56 -7.32 9.76 11.03
CA ARG A 56 -6.99 8.35 10.81
C ARG A 56 -8.11 7.47 11.34
N MET A 57 -8.56 6.54 10.51
CA MET A 57 -9.65 5.60 10.84
C MET A 57 -9.15 4.30 11.46
N ALA A 58 -7.86 4.01 11.30
CA ALA A 58 -7.22 2.87 11.95
C ALA A 58 -5.86 3.27 12.50
N ASN A 59 -5.59 2.84 13.72
CA ASN A 59 -4.28 2.91 14.34
C ASN A 59 -3.84 1.48 14.65
N PHE A 60 -2.58 1.20 14.40
CA PHE A 60 -1.96 -0.11 14.63
C PHE A 60 -0.78 0.11 15.56
N ASP A 61 -0.45 -0.90 16.34
CA ASP A 61 0.84 -0.92 17.03
C ASP A 61 2.00 -0.89 16.02
N ALA A 62 3.20 -0.58 16.51
CA ALA A 62 4.37 -0.41 15.66
C ALA A 62 4.74 -1.70 14.90
N ASP A 63 4.55 -2.86 15.51
CA ASP A 63 4.91 -4.14 14.92
C ASP A 63 3.96 -4.56 13.81
N LEU A 64 2.66 -4.40 14.03
CA LEU A 64 1.64 -4.65 13.03
C LEU A 64 1.74 -3.64 11.88
N PHE A 65 2.00 -2.37 12.17
CA PHE A 65 2.25 -1.38 11.13
C PHE A 65 3.46 -1.75 10.25
N ARG A 66 4.56 -2.20 10.86
CA ARG A 66 5.74 -2.70 10.15
C ARG A 66 5.41 -3.91 9.28
N GLN A 67 4.63 -4.87 9.80
CA GLN A 67 4.18 -6.03 9.04
C GLN A 67 3.32 -5.65 7.83
N ILE A 68 2.38 -4.71 8.01
CA ILE A 68 1.54 -4.20 6.92
C ILE A 68 2.43 -3.52 5.86
N ASN A 69 3.42 -2.73 6.28
CA ASN A 69 4.30 -2.01 5.37
C ASN A 69 5.10 -2.98 4.48
N VAL A 70 5.75 -3.97 5.10
CA VAL A 70 6.54 -4.98 4.37
C VAL A 70 5.65 -5.80 3.44
N ALA A 71 4.46 -6.21 3.90
CA ALA A 71 3.54 -6.99 3.08
C ALA A 71 3.00 -6.18 1.88
N ALA A 72 2.69 -4.90 2.07
CA ALA A 72 2.18 -4.03 1.01
C ALA A 72 3.24 -3.73 -0.05
N GLU A 73 4.49 -3.50 0.37
CA GLU A 73 5.62 -3.34 -0.53
C GLU A 73 5.85 -4.61 -1.37
N ALA A 74 5.92 -5.78 -0.74
CA ALA A 74 6.11 -7.05 -1.43
C ALA A 74 4.98 -7.33 -2.45
N ALA A 75 3.73 -7.11 -2.06
CA ALA A 75 2.57 -7.30 -2.94
C ALA A 75 2.58 -6.33 -4.14
N TYR A 76 3.03 -5.09 -3.94
CA TYR A 76 3.15 -4.11 -5.01
C TYR A 76 4.24 -4.50 -6.01
N GLN A 77 5.43 -4.88 -5.54
CA GLN A 77 6.53 -5.32 -6.39
C GLN A 77 6.14 -6.54 -7.23
N GLN A 78 5.55 -7.56 -6.61
CA GLN A 78 5.04 -8.74 -7.31
C GLN A 78 4.04 -8.39 -8.42
N ARG A 79 3.20 -7.37 -8.19
CA ARG A 79 2.20 -6.91 -9.17
C ARG A 79 2.83 -6.16 -10.35
N LEU A 80 3.93 -5.43 -10.12
CA LEU A 80 4.71 -4.80 -11.17
C LEU A 80 5.43 -5.86 -12.02
N ASP A 81 6.13 -6.80 -11.38
CA ASP A 81 6.82 -7.90 -12.07
C ASP A 81 5.86 -8.75 -12.92
N ALA A 82 4.63 -8.97 -12.44
CA ALA A 82 3.60 -9.66 -13.20
C ALA A 82 3.10 -8.84 -14.41
N HIS A 83 3.04 -7.51 -14.29
CA HIS A 83 2.65 -6.63 -15.39
C HIS A 83 3.71 -6.62 -16.49
N ASP A 84 4.97 -6.45 -16.11
CA ASP A 84 6.10 -6.39 -17.05
C ASP A 84 6.25 -7.71 -17.83
N ARG A 85 6.01 -8.85 -17.17
CA ARG A 85 6.02 -10.17 -17.83
C ARG A 85 4.87 -10.36 -18.81
N ALA A 86 3.70 -9.77 -18.56
CA ALA A 86 2.55 -9.87 -19.45
C ALA A 86 2.68 -8.99 -20.71
N GLN A 87 3.64 -8.06 -20.72
CA GLN A 87 3.91 -7.15 -21.84
C GLN A 87 5.07 -7.60 -22.74
N ARG A 88 5.72 -8.73 -22.43
CA ARG A 88 6.75 -9.37 -23.25
C ARG A 88 6.15 -10.51 -24.06
#